data_AF-A0A6I8LVQ0-F1
#
_entry.id   AF-A0A6I8LVQ0-F1
#
_cell.length_a   1.000
_cell.length_b   1.000
_cell.length_c   1.000
_cell.angle_alpha   90.00
_cell.angle_beta   90.00
_cell.angle_gamma   90.00
#
_symmetry.space_group_name_H-M   'P 1'
#
loop_
_entity.id
_entity.type
_entity.pdbx_description
1 polymer ?
#
loop_
_entity_poly.entity_id
_entity_poly.type
_entity_poly.pdbx_seq_one_letter_code
_entity_poly.pdbx_strand_id
1 'polypeptide(L)' 'MNNQNYGDIAPTRVLSAAEGVEIQKRLAAESSGVKQWHWMGNYGSVYDPVNVANGAGISAGELILNINFSNGLIAAWMLY' A
#
# COMPACT_ATOMS: atom_id res chain seq x y z
N MET A 1 12.82 34.54 -9.95
CA MET A 1 12.20 33.27 -10.34
C MET A 1 13.24 32.19 -10.12
N ASN A 2 13.10 31.36 -9.08
CA ASN A 2 14.08 30.34 -8.73
C ASN A 2 13.93 29.15 -9.67
N ASN A 3 14.86 29.03 -10.61
CA ASN A 3 14.94 27.92 -11.54
C ASN A 3 15.56 26.72 -10.81
N GLN A 4 14.73 25.84 -10.24
CA GLN A 4 15.20 24.54 -9.77
C GLN A 4 15.53 23.69 -11.00
N ASN A 5 16.79 23.76 -11.43
CA ASN A 5 17.40 22.85 -12.39
C ASN A 5 17.34 21.43 -11.82
N TYR A 6 16.26 20.70 -12.08
CA TYR A 6 16.23 19.24 -12.03
C TYR A 6 16.87 18.70 -13.31
N GLY A 7 18.11 19.12 -13.59
CA GLY A 7 18.92 18.58 -14.67
C GLY A 7 19.33 17.16 -14.31
N ASP A 8 18.88 16.20 -15.12
CA ASP A 8 19.36 14.83 -15.26
C ASP A 8 20.08 14.25 -14.03
N ILE A 9 19.29 13.76 -13.09
CA ILE A 9 19.81 12.91 -12.02
C ILE A 9 20.34 11.64 -12.69
N ALA A 10 21.67 11.49 -12.77
CA ALA A 10 22.28 10.24 -13.21
C ALA A 10 21.63 9.07 -12.44
N PRO A 11 21.15 8.01 -13.13
CA PRO A 11 20.33 6.96 -12.52
C PRO A 11 21.06 6.19 -11.41
N THR A 12 22.38 6.31 -11.34
CA THR A 12 23.24 5.75 -10.31
C THR A 12 24.04 6.87 -9.65
N ARG A 13 23.49 7.47 -8.59
CA ARG A 13 24.21 8.39 -7.71
C ARG A 13 23.95 8.06 -6.24
N VAL A 14 24.91 8.37 -5.39
CA VAL A 14 24.74 8.29 -3.94
C VAL A 14 23.93 9.50 -3.48
N LEU A 15 22.89 9.25 -2.69
CA LEU A 15 22.07 10.28 -2.06
C LEU A 15 22.65 10.64 -0.69
N SER A 16 22.68 11.94 -0.36
CA SER A 16 22.83 12.33 1.04
C SER A 16 21.58 11.95 1.83
N ALA A 17 21.71 11.83 3.15
CA ALA A 17 20.57 11.51 4.02
C ALA A 17 19.44 12.54 3.91
N ALA A 18 19.78 13.83 3.82
CA ALA A 18 18.80 14.92 3.69
C ALA A 18 18.00 14.83 2.37
N GLU A 19 18.68 14.55 1.25
CA GLU A 19 18.01 14.34 -0.04
C GLU A 19 17.13 13.09 -0.04
N GLY A 20 17.59 12.00 0.59
CA GLY A 20 16.80 10.77 0.72
C GLY A 20 15.49 11.00 1.48
N VAL A 21 15.54 11.74 2.58
CA VAL A 21 14.34 12.11 3.36
C VAL A 21 13.39 12.99 2.54
N GLU A 22 13.91 13.94 1.78
CA GLU A 22 13.09 14.82 0.94
C GLU A 22 12.38 14.03 -0.17
N ILE A 23 13.10 13.14 -0.85
CA ILE A 23 12.53 12.25 -1.87
C ILE A 23 11.45 11.35 -1.26
N GLN A 24 11.72 10.75 -0.09
CA GLN A 24 10.74 9.91 0.60
C GLN A 24 9.46 10.70 0.93
N LYS A 25 9.59 11.92 1.44
CA LYS A 25 8.43 12.78 1.75
C LYS A 25 7.65 13.14 0.49
N ARG A 26 8.33 13.48 -0.60
CA ARG A 26 7.68 13.77 -1.89
C ARG A 26 6.92 12.55 -2.39
N LEU A 27 7.55 11.39 -2.41
CA LEU A 27 6.90 10.15 -2.86
C LEU A 27 5.72 9.77 -1.96
N ALA A 28 5.84 9.95 -0.65
CA ALA A 28 4.75 9.73 0.30
C ALA A 28 3.59 10.71 0.07
N ALA A 29 3.88 11.98 -0.25
CA ALA A 29 2.86 12.96 -0.59
C ALA A 29 2.17 12.63 -1.92
N GLU A 30 2.93 12.24 -2.95
CA GLU A 30 2.40 11.79 -4.25
C GLU A 30 1.56 10.51 -4.13
N SER A 31 1.91 9.61 -3.21
CA SER A 31 1.19 8.34 -2.98
C SER A 31 0.06 8.44 -1.95
N SER A 32 -0.05 9.53 -1.19
CA SER A 32 -1.01 9.71 -0.08
C SER A 32 -2.51 9.64 -0.45
N GLY A 33 -2.84 9.49 -1.74
CA GLY A 33 -4.21 9.23 -2.22
C GLY A 33 -4.36 7.96 -3.07
N VAL A 34 -3.29 7.19 -3.26
CA VAL A 34 -3.31 5.95 -4.05
C VAL A 34 -3.49 4.78 -3.09
N LYS A 35 -4.65 4.12 -3.14
CA LYS A 35 -4.90 2.94 -2.34
C LYS A 35 -3.88 1.84 -2.64
N GLN A 36 -3.47 1.10 -1.62
CA GLN A 36 -2.52 -0.01 -1.75
C GLN A 36 -3.11 -1.30 -1.17
N TRP A 37 -2.64 -2.43 -1.70
CA TRP A 37 -3.06 -3.74 -1.19
C TRP A 37 -2.32 -4.04 0.11
N HIS A 38 -3.09 -4.25 1.17
CA HIS A 38 -2.61 -4.62 2.50
C HIS A 38 -3.05 -6.03 2.84
N TRP A 39 -2.10 -6.85 3.31
CA TRP A 39 -2.43 -8.16 3.87
C TRP A 39 -3.02 -7.99 5.27
N MET A 40 -4.18 -8.61 5.50
CA MET A 40 -4.95 -8.48 6.74
C MET A 40 -4.80 -9.68 7.67
N GLY A 41 -4.06 -10.71 7.26
CA GLY A 41 -3.88 -11.95 8.00
C GLY A 41 -4.66 -13.13 7.45
N ASN A 42 -4.72 -14.21 8.23
CA ASN A 42 -5.43 -15.44 7.95
C ASN A 42 -6.61 -15.59 8.92
N TYR A 43 -7.81 -15.73 8.38
CA TYR A 43 -9.05 -15.86 9.14
C TYR A 43 -9.56 -17.29 9.13
N GLY A 44 -10.28 -17.69 10.19
CA GLY A 44 -10.92 -19.01 10.29
C GLY A 44 -12.34 -19.06 9.70
N SER A 45 -12.88 -17.90 9.30
CA SER A 45 -14.23 -17.74 8.80
C SER A 45 -14.26 -16.67 7.71
N VAL A 46 -15.11 -16.82 6.70
CA VAL A 46 -15.30 -15.80 5.65
C VAL A 46 -15.98 -14.54 6.18
N TYR A 47 -16.70 -14.64 7.31
CA TYR A 47 -17.43 -13.51 7.87
C TYR A 47 -16.51 -12.51 8.57
N ASP A 48 -15.41 -12.98 9.17
CA ASP A 48 -14.47 -12.12 9.89
C ASP A 48 -13.79 -11.06 8.99
N PRO A 49 -13.17 -11.42 7.85
CA PRO A 49 -12.56 -10.43 6.97
C PRO A 49 -13.62 -9.53 6.30
N VAL A 50 -14.83 -10.04 6.07
CA VAL A 50 -15.94 -9.24 5.53
C VAL A 50 -16.41 -8.18 6.54
N ASN A 51 -16.51 -8.53 7.83
CA ASN A 51 -16.87 -7.58 8.88
C ASN A 51 -15.80 -6.48 9.04
N VAL A 52 -14.51 -6.85 8.95
CA VAL A 52 -13.41 -5.87 8.96
C VAL A 52 -13.49 -4.96 7.74
N ALA A 53 -13.70 -5.51 6.55
CA ALA A 53 -13.83 -4.75 5.31
C ALA A 53 -14.98 -3.73 5.38
N ASN A 54 -16.15 -4.17 5.86
CA ASN A 54 -17.31 -3.30 6.06
C ASN A 54 -17.02 -2.19 7.07
N GLY A 55 -16.37 -2.51 8.20
CA GLY A 55 -16.00 -1.53 9.21
C GLY A 55 -14.96 -0.51 8.74
N ALA A 56 -14.12 -0.90 7.78
CA ALA A 56 -13.09 -0.04 7.19
C ALA A 56 -13.55 0.72 5.92
N GLY A 57 -14.81 0.54 5.48
CA GLY A 57 -15.34 1.22 4.29
C GLY A 57 -14.76 0.72 2.97
N ILE A 58 -14.30 -0.53 2.92
CA ILE A 58 -13.74 -1.18 1.73
C ILE A 58 -14.85 -1.42 0.71
N SER A 59 -14.63 -0.97 -0.53
CA SER A 59 -15.64 -0.99 -1.60
C SER A 59 -15.61 -2.30 -2.42
N ALA A 60 -16.57 -2.43 -3.34
CA ALA A 60 -16.59 -3.55 -4.28
C ALA A 60 -15.28 -3.61 -5.10
N GLY A 61 -14.66 -4.78 -5.14
CA GLY A 61 -13.36 -5.00 -5.79
C GLY A 61 -12.14 -4.67 -4.93
N GLU A 62 -12.33 -4.18 -3.69
CA GLU A 62 -11.25 -3.78 -2.78
C GLU A 62 -10.96 -4.82 -1.69
N LEU A 63 -11.61 -5.99 -1.74
CA LEU A 63 -11.38 -7.13 -0.88
C LEU A 63 -11.06 -8.36 -1.72
N ILE A 64 -9.93 -9.01 -1.45
CA ILE A 64 -9.57 -10.30 -2.03
C ILE A 64 -9.50 -11.33 -0.90
N LEU A 65 -10.21 -12.45 -1.09
CA LEU A 65 -10.16 -13.61 -0.21
C LEU A 65 -9.53 -14.79 -0.95
N ASN A 66 -8.46 -15.36 -0.39
CA ASN A 66 -7.85 -16.57 -0.88
C ASN A 66 -8.10 -17.70 0.12
N ILE A 67 -8.91 -18.68 -0.28
CA ILE A 67 -9.30 -19.80 0.55
C ILE A 67 -8.28 -20.92 0.40
N ASN A 68 -7.55 -21.21 1.47
CA ASN A 68 -6.67 -22.37 1.51
C ASN A 68 -7.44 -23.61 1.98
N PHE A 69 -7.83 -24.46 1.04
CA PHE A 69 -8.58 -25.69 1.32
C PHE A 69 -7.78 -26.75 2.11
N SER A 70 -6.46 -26.64 2.22
CA SER A 70 -5.63 -27.61 2.95
C SER A 70 -5.62 -27.40 4.46
N ASN A 71 -5.81 -26.16 4.94
CA ASN A 71 -5.82 -25.82 6.36
C ASN A 71 -7.08 -25.06 6.81
N GLY A 72 -8.01 -24.78 5.88
CA GLY A 72 -9.26 -24.09 6.16
C GLY A 72 -9.10 -22.59 6.45
N LEU A 73 -7.90 -22.04 6.30
CA LEU A 73 -7.63 -20.63 6.54
C LEU A 73 -7.89 -19.79 5.30
N ILE A 74 -8.35 -18.55 5.54
CA ILE A 74 -8.71 -17.60 4.50
C ILE A 74 -7.77 -16.40 4.62
N ALA A 75 -6.83 -16.28 3.68
CA ALA A 75 -5.97 -15.10 3.61
C ALA A 75 -6.77 -13.94 3.00
N ALA A 76 -6.79 -12.79 3.68
CA ALA A 76 -7.51 -11.61 3.21
C ALA A 76 -6.57 -10.46 2.87
N TRP A 77 -6.89 -9.75 1.79
CA TRP A 77 -6.21 -8.53 1.35
C TRP A 77 -7.22 -7.42 1.13
N MET A 78 -6.91 -6.21 1.59
CA MET A 78 -7.77 -5.03 1.44
C MET A 78 -7.03 -3.91 0.72
N LEU A 79 -7.74 -3.17 -0.14
CA LEU A 79 -7.22 -2.01 -0.87
C LEU A 79 -7.69 -0.73 -0.17
N TYR A 80 -6.78 -0.02 0.50
CA TYR A 80 -7.07 1.26 1.15
C TYR A 80 -5.87 2.21 1.17
#